data_AF-A0A4R5VJI2-F1
#
_entry.id   AF-A0A4R5VJI2-F1
#
_cell.length_a   1.000
_cell.length_b   1.000
_cell.length_c   1.000
_cell.angle_alpha   90.00
_cell.angle_beta   90.00
_cell.angle_gamma   90.00
#
_symmetry.space_group_name_H-M   'P 1'
#
loop_
_entity.id
_entity.type
_entity.pdbx_description
1 polymer ?
#
loop_
_entity_poly.entity_id
_entity_poly.type
_entity_poly.pdbx_seq_one_letter_code
_entity_poly.pdbx_strand_id
1 'polypeptide(L)'
;MDVVEEFFNKGVRVHVLNVGLLENTTMGRFFLQTMLAVAGMERNMIVERTQEGKALAKQREDIREGRPKKFKKTQIEHALKLLETTSYKQVEDTTGISKSTLIRAKKRQEQLRQ
;
A
#
# COMPACT_ATOMS: atom_id res chain seq x y z
N MET A 1 12.36 16.20 1.27
CA MET A 1 13.03 17.51 1.44
C MET A 1 11.96 18.50 1.79
N ASP A 2 12.07 19.10 2.96
CA ASP A 2 11.07 20.02 3.49
C ASP A 2 11.22 21.39 2.81
N VAL A 3 10.15 21.86 2.18
CA VAL A 3 10.10 23.11 1.38
C VAL A 3 10.66 24.32 2.16
N VAL A 4 10.45 24.35 3.47
CA VAL A 4 10.92 25.42 4.36
C VAL A 4 12.45 25.42 4.49
N GLU A 5 13.10 24.25 4.58
CA GLU A 5 14.56 24.16 4.65
C GLU A 5 15.22 24.62 3.34
N GLU A 6 14.60 24.30 2.20
CA GLU A 6 15.07 24.78 0.90
C GLU A 6 15.04 26.31 0.81
N PHE A 7 13.98 26.93 1.34
CA PHE A 7 13.86 28.39 1.40
C PHE A 7 14.90 29.01 2.33
N PHE A 8 15.20 28.39 3.47
CA PHE A 8 16.27 28.86 4.36
C PHE A 8 17.65 28.84 3.70
N ASN A 9 17.94 27.81 2.90
CA ASN A 9 19.20 27.71 2.15
C ASN A 9 19.31 28.78 1.05
N LYS A 10 18.16 29.28 0.55
CA LYS A 10 18.07 30.39 -0.40
C LYS A 10 18.04 31.77 0.26
N GLY A 11 18.17 31.85 1.58
CA GLY A 11 18.11 33.12 2.34
C GLY A 11 16.70 33.72 2.44
N VAL A 12 15.66 32.94 2.14
CA VAL A 12 14.26 33.37 2.24
C VAL A 12 13.75 33.16 3.67
N ARG A 13 13.02 34.16 4.19
CA ARG A 13 12.32 34.09 5.47
C ARG A 13 10.85 33.76 5.23
N VAL A 14 10.30 32.84 6.02
CA VAL A 14 8.91 32.37 5.86
C VAL A 14 8.08 32.94 7.01
N HIS A 15 7.14 33.84 6.72
CA HIS A 15 6.24 34.38 7.72
C HIS A 15 4.90 33.65 7.68
N VAL A 16 4.61 32.88 8.72
CA VAL A 16 3.33 32.20 8.88
C VAL A 16 2.47 33.07 9.79
N LEU A 17 1.40 33.68 9.26
CA LEU A 17 0.65 34.75 9.95
C LEU A 17 0.15 34.39 11.35
N ASN A 18 -0.18 33.12 11.59
CA ASN A 18 -0.70 32.62 12.87
C ASN A 18 0.36 31.99 13.78
N VAL A 19 1.61 31.87 13.32
CA VAL A 19 2.68 31.16 14.03
C VAL A 19 3.88 32.07 14.28
N GLY A 20 4.17 32.98 13.35
CA GLY A 20 5.27 33.92 13.42
C GLY A 20 6.29 33.71 12.29
N LEU A 21 7.43 34.38 12.45
CA LEU A 21 8.49 34.43 11.46
C LEU A 21 9.46 33.25 11.63
N LEU A 22 9.58 32.45 10.58
CA LEU A 22 10.51 31.34 10.47
C LEU A 22 11.73 31.80 9.67
N GLU A 23 12.88 31.77 10.34
CA GLU A 23 14.15 32.26 9.82
C GLU A 23 15.24 31.22 10.02
N ASN A 24 16.34 31.36 9.28
CA ASN A 24 17.52 30.52 9.41
C ASN A 24 18.37 30.92 10.64
N THR A 25 17.75 30.98 11.82
CA THR A 25 18.38 31.24 13.12
C THR A 25 18.28 30.00 14.00
N THR A 26 19.05 29.93 15.09
CA THR A 26 18.99 28.81 16.05
C THR A 26 17.57 28.60 16.59
N MET A 27 16.86 29.68 16.93
CA MET A 27 15.47 29.61 17.40
C MET A 27 14.50 29.20 16.30
N GLY A 28 14.65 29.73 15.09
CA GLY A 28 13.80 29.36 13.95
C GLY A 28 13.96 27.88 13.54
N ARG A 29 15.18 27.36 13.59
CA ARG A 29 15.48 25.94 13.35
C ARG A 29 14.92 25.04 14.46
N PHE A 30 15.08 25.42 15.73
CA PHE A 30 14.48 24.70 16.85
C PHE A 30 12.97 24.59 16.69
N PHE A 31 12.31 25.72 16.43
CA PHE A 31 10.86 25.77 16.28
C PHE A 31 10.37 24.94 15.09
N LEU A 32 11.05 25.04 13.93
CA LEU A 32 10.77 24.20 12.76
C LEU A 32 10.89 22.71 13.11
N GLN A 33 11.96 22.31 13.80
CA GLN A 33 12.17 20.93 14.20
C GLN A 33 11.08 20.42 15.16
N THR A 34 10.63 21.25 16.11
CA THR A 34 9.50 20.91 16.98
C THR A 34 8.22 20.70 16.19
N MET A 35 7.90 21.59 15.24
CA MET A 35 6.72 21.44 14.38
C MET A 35 6.79 20.16 13.54
N LEU A 36 7.95 19.87 12.94
CA LEU A 36 8.16 18.65 12.15
C LEU A 36 8.02 17.39 13.02
N ALA A 37 8.52 17.43 14.27
CA ALA A 37 8.38 16.33 15.21
C ALA A 37 6.91 16.07 15.57
N VAL A 38 6.13 17.13 15.84
CA VAL A 38 4.69 17.01 16.10
C VAL A 38 3.96 16.45 14.88
N ALA A 39 4.22 16.98 13.68
CA ALA A 39 3.61 16.49 12.45
C ALA A 39 3.94 15.01 12.18
N GLY A 40 5.17 14.59 12.44
CA GLY A 40 5.59 13.20 12.35
C GLY A 40 4.88 12.30 13.36
N MET A 41 4.75 12.75 14.61
CA MET A 41 4.03 12.04 15.68
C MET A 41 2.56 11.85 15.33
N GLU A 42 1.86 12.90 14.87
CA GLU A 42 0.44 12.81 14.47
C GLU A 42 0.24 11.81 13.33
N ARG A 43 1.12 11.83 12.34
CA ARG A 43 1.10 10.85 11.24
C ARG A 43 1.28 9.43 11.75
N ASN A 44 2.22 9.20 12.66
CA ASN A 44 2.48 7.88 13.23
C ASN A 44 1.28 7.40 14.04
N MET A 45 0.67 8.28 14.84
CA MET A 45 -0.53 7.95 15.63
C MET A 45 -1.70 7.50 14.74
N ILE A 46 -1.92 8.15 13.59
CA ILE A 46 -2.94 7.72 12.62
C ILE A 46 -2.62 6.31 12.11
N VAL A 47 -1.36 6.06 11.74
CA VAL A 47 -0.93 4.73 11.25
C VAL A 47 -1.16 3.68 12.33
N GLU A 48 -0.69 3.90 13.56
CA GLU A 48 -0.85 2.98 14.68
C GLU A 48 -2.33 2.63 14.92
N ARG A 49 -3.19 3.64 15.06
CA ARG A 49 -4.64 3.44 15.26
C ARG A 49 -5.28 2.66 14.11
N THR A 50 -4.88 2.92 12.87
CA THR A 50 -5.41 2.17 11.72
C THR A 50 -4.94 0.71 11.71
N GLN A 51 -3.70 0.43 12.11
CA GLN A 51 -3.19 -0.93 12.21
C GLN A 51 -3.85 -1.71 13.35
N GLU A 52 -4.09 -1.08 14.50
CA GLU A 52 -4.83 -1.67 15.61
C GLU A 52 -6.25 -2.04 15.21
N GLY A 53 -6.99 -1.09 14.61
CA GLY A 53 -8.34 -1.34 14.11
C GLY A 53 -8.38 -2.44 13.05
N LYS A 54 -7.37 -2.48 12.17
CA LYS A 54 -7.20 -3.54 11.17
C LYS A 54 -6.92 -4.90 11.82
N ALA A 55 -6.08 -4.96 12.85
CA ALA A 55 -5.75 -6.19 13.57
C ALA A 55 -7.00 -6.77 14.27
N LEU A 56 -7.83 -5.92 14.86
CA LEU A 56 -9.13 -6.32 15.43
C LEU A 56 -10.09 -6.81 14.33
N ALA A 57 -10.20 -6.09 13.22
CA ALA A 57 -11.06 -6.48 12.10
C ALA A 57 -10.67 -7.84 11.51
N LYS A 58 -9.37 -8.15 11.44
CA LYS A 58 -8.84 -9.42 10.93
C LYS A 58 -9.24 -10.64 11.76
N GLN A 59 -9.60 -10.46 13.04
CA GLN A 59 -10.10 -11.56 13.87
C GLN A 59 -11.49 -12.03 13.44
N ARG A 60 -12.24 -11.20 12.70
CA ARG A 60 -13.55 -11.56 12.19
C ARG A 60 -13.40 -12.35 10.88
N GLU A 61 -14.15 -13.43 10.73
CA GLU A 61 -14.06 -14.32 9.57
C GLU A 61 -14.58 -13.69 8.26
N ASP A 62 -15.38 -12.63 8.34
CA ASP A 62 -15.99 -11.92 7.22
C ASP A 62 -15.04 -10.93 6.53
N ILE A 63 -13.96 -10.53 7.19
CA ILE A 63 -13.02 -9.54 6.67
C ILE A 63 -11.79 -10.22 6.08
N ARG A 64 -11.60 -10.02 4.77
CA ARG A 64 -10.43 -10.52 4.05
C ARG A 64 -9.62 -9.37 3.48
N GLU A 65 -8.34 -9.34 3.83
CA GLU A 65 -7.41 -8.33 3.32
C GLU A 65 -7.03 -8.54 1.85
N GLY A 66 -6.68 -7.42 1.22
CA GLY A 66 -6.16 -7.38 -0.14
C GLY A 66 -7.25 -7.32 -1.21
N ARG A 67 -6.81 -7.37 -2.47
CA ARG A 67 -7.71 -7.27 -3.62
C ARG A 67 -8.67 -8.47 -3.65
N PRO A 68 -9.99 -8.27 -3.75
CA PRO A 68 -10.94 -9.35 -3.94
C PRO A 68 -10.58 -10.21 -5.16
N LYS A 69 -10.77 -11.53 -5.06
CA LYS A 69 -10.50 -12.45 -6.17
C LYS A 69 -11.49 -12.17 -7.29
N LYS A 70 -10.98 -11.82 -8.48
CA LYS A 70 -11.80 -11.55 -9.67
C LYS A 70 -12.56 -12.78 -10.17
N PHE A 71 -11.94 -13.95 -10.12
CA PHE A 71 -12.50 -15.20 -10.64
C PHE A 71 -12.96 -16.13 -9.51
N LYS A 72 -14.10 -16.80 -9.71
CA LYS A 72 -14.60 -17.83 -8.79
C LYS A 72 -13.67 -19.05 -8.81
N LYS A 73 -13.68 -19.83 -7.71
CA LYS A 73 -12.88 -21.07 -7.61
C LYS A 73 -13.18 -22.03 -8.76
N THR A 74 -14.46 -22.23 -9.07
CA THR A 74 -14.93 -23.10 -10.16
C THR A 74 -14.40 -22.70 -11.53
N GLN A 75 -14.30 -21.38 -11.82
CA GLN A 75 -13.75 -20.90 -13.09
C GLN A 75 -12.25 -21.20 -13.21
N ILE A 76 -11.51 -21.05 -12.11
CA ILE A 76 -10.08 -21.38 -12.06
C ILE A 76 -9.87 -22.89 -12.19
N GLU A 77 -10.65 -23.70 -11.49
CA GLU A 77 -10.58 -25.17 -11.57
C GLU A 77 -10.88 -25.66 -12.99
N HIS A 78 -11.93 -25.12 -13.62
CA HIS A 78 -12.26 -25.42 -15.01
C HIS A 78 -11.11 -25.05 -15.96
N ALA A 79 -10.54 -23.86 -15.82
CA ALA A 79 -9.42 -23.42 -16.64
C ALA A 79 -8.14 -24.27 -16.42
N LEU A 80 -7.88 -24.71 -15.18
CA LEU A 80 -6.76 -25.60 -14.87
C LEU A 80 -6.95 -26.99 -15.48
N LYS A 81 -8.17 -27.52 -15.50
CA LYS A 81 -8.47 -28.80 -16.16
C LYS A 81 -8.24 -28.73 -17.67
N LEU A 82 -8.61 -27.61 -18.30
CA LEU A 82 -8.34 -27.39 -19.74
C LEU A 82 -6.84 -27.36 -20.06
N LEU A 83 -5.98 -26.97 -19.12
CA LEU A 83 -4.53 -26.96 -19.32
C LEU A 83 -3.89 -28.36 -19.35
N GLU A 84 -4.63 -29.42 -18.99
CA GLU A 84 -4.12 -30.80 -19.12
C GLU A 84 -4.02 -31.22 -20.59
N THR A 85 -4.87 -30.67 -21.45
CA THR A 85 -4.95 -31.03 -22.88
C THR A 85 -4.58 -29.88 -23.82
N THR A 86 -4.64 -28.63 -23.35
CA THR A 86 -4.63 -27.42 -24.19
C THR A 86 -3.54 -26.43 -23.75
N SER A 87 -3.01 -25.64 -24.68
CA SER A 87 -1.95 -24.66 -24.37
C SER A 87 -2.46 -23.46 -23.57
N TYR A 88 -1.55 -22.81 -22.82
CA TYR A 88 -1.88 -21.61 -22.03
C TYR A 88 -2.53 -20.48 -22.83
N LYS A 89 -2.12 -20.27 -24.08
CA LYS A 89 -2.65 -19.19 -24.94
C LYS A 89 -4.11 -19.45 -25.30
N GLN A 90 -4.41 -20.68 -25.72
CA GLN A 90 -5.78 -21.10 -26.07
C GLN A 90 -6.72 -21.05 -24.86
N VAL A 91 -6.25 -21.43 -23.66
CA VAL A 91 -7.06 -21.35 -22.44
C VAL A 91 -7.31 -19.89 -22.04
N GLU A 92 -6.32 -19.01 -22.18
CA GLU A 92 -6.48 -17.58 -21.97
C GLU A 92 -7.51 -16.97 -22.93
N ASP A 93 -7.44 -17.29 -24.22
CA ASP A 93 -8.38 -16.82 -25.23
C ASP A 93 -9.82 -17.32 -24.96
N THR A 94 -9.97 -18.56 -24.51
CA THR A 94 -11.29 -19.18 -24.25
C THR A 94 -11.93 -18.71 -22.94
N THR A 95 -11.12 -18.55 -21.88
CA THR A 95 -11.64 -18.28 -20.52
C THR A 95 -11.53 -16.81 -20.11
N GLY A 96 -10.76 -15.99 -20.83
CA GLY A 96 -10.44 -14.62 -20.46
C GLY A 96 -9.56 -14.49 -19.22
N ILE A 97 -9.00 -15.60 -18.73
CA ILE A 97 -8.09 -15.61 -17.57
C ILE A 97 -6.66 -15.52 -18.08
N SER A 98 -5.94 -14.49 -17.61
CA SER A 98 -4.59 -14.25 -18.11
C SER A 98 -3.64 -15.44 -17.86
N LYS A 99 -2.68 -15.66 -18.78
CA LYS A 99 -1.65 -16.69 -18.62
C LYS A 99 -0.93 -16.61 -17.27
N SER A 100 -0.61 -15.40 -16.81
CA SER A 100 0.01 -15.17 -15.50
C SER A 100 -0.86 -15.62 -14.32
N THR A 101 -2.19 -15.50 -14.44
CA THR A 101 -3.14 -15.97 -13.43
C THR A 101 -3.24 -17.49 -13.41
N LEU A 102 -3.25 -18.12 -14.58
CA LEU A 102 -3.25 -19.58 -14.74
C LEU A 102 -1.99 -20.22 -14.16
N ILE A 103 -0.80 -19.67 -14.45
CA ILE A 103 0.47 -20.16 -13.90
C ILE A 103 0.49 -20.06 -12.37
N ARG A 104 0.07 -18.93 -11.80
CA ARG A 104 -0.04 -18.76 -10.33
C ARG A 104 -1.02 -19.75 -9.72
N ALA A 105 -2.14 -20.01 -10.38
CA ALA A 105 -3.14 -20.97 -9.92
C ALA A 105 -2.61 -22.40 -9.94
N LYS A 106 -1.93 -22.82 -11.02
CA LYS A 106 -1.31 -24.14 -11.14
C LYS A 106 -0.26 -24.38 -10.04
N LYS A 107 0.66 -23.44 -9.85
CA LYS A 107 1.69 -23.52 -8.79
C LYS A 107 1.07 -23.65 -7.39
N ARG A 108 0.00 -22.91 -7.12
CA ARG A 108 -0.74 -23.03 -5.85
C ARG A 108 -1.38 -24.40 -5.67
N GLN A 109 -1.90 -25.00 -6.74
CA GLN A 109 -2.49 -26.34 -6.69
C GLN A 109 -1.43 -27.42 -6.42
N GLU A 110 -0.26 -27.31 -7.04
CA GLU A 110 0.87 -28.23 -6.82
C GLU A 110 1.38 -28.16 -5.37
N GLN A 111 1.48 -26.96 -4.80
CA GLN A 111 1.86 -26.75 -3.38
C GLN A 111 0.84 -27.29 -2.38
N LEU A 112 -0.44 -27.39 -2.76
CA LEU A 112 -1.50 -27.98 -1.91
C LEU A 112 -1.56 -29.51 -2.01
N ARG A 113 -0.92 -30.11 -3.03
CA ARG A 113 -0.87 -31.56 -3.24
C ARG A 113 0.38 -32.20 -2.62
N GLN A 114 1.39 -31.39 -2.26
CA GLN A 114 2.54 -31.78 -1.43
C GLN A 114 2.18 -31.67 0.05
#